data_AF-A0AAU2DKA9-F1
#
_entry.id   AF-A0AAU2DKA9-F1
#
_cell.length_a   1.000
_cell.length_b   1.000
_cell.length_c   1.000
_cell.angle_alpha   90.00
_cell.angle_beta   90.00
_cell.angle_gamma   90.00
#
_symmetry.space_group_name_H-M   'P 1'
#
loop_
_entity.id
_entity.type
_entity.pdbx_description
1 polymer ?
#
loop_
_entity_poly.entity_id
_entity_poly.type
_entity_poly.pdbx_seq_one_letter_code
_entity_poly.pdbx_strand_id
1 'polypeptide(L)'
;MTPPSDSKGPWEPSVTVAALLYRDFDGLPADPDDVISEGLDGGYQERSEELRKVLRDSGEDPAGRFLSCVALTRWADEAGYEAVAQAAQAPESAPWRDASYDRFHSQDDTFGLLADAVGNSDDMIEERGTRTERTRAARALLAIADRVQFDRHIGALLRPDLVVAGLPEIQATVDRGIARLEEEQLSYDLGLQLALMTAAIHHTEAAWALATARRLIAAKPGDRAVRELRAAIPEIQETSPCRQT
;
A
#
# COMPACT_ATOMS: atom_id res chain seq x y z
N MET A 1 14.93 1.54 -33.10
CA MET A 1 13.85 1.03 -32.24
C MET A 1 14.19 -0.43 -32.00
N THR A 2 15.01 -0.67 -30.97
CA THR A 2 15.50 -2.00 -30.62
C THR A 2 14.37 -2.71 -29.88
N PRO A 3 13.98 -3.94 -30.26
CA PRO A 3 12.92 -4.66 -29.56
C PRO A 3 13.35 -4.92 -28.11
N PRO A 4 12.43 -4.87 -27.14
CA PRO A 4 12.73 -5.26 -25.77
C PRO A 4 13.14 -6.74 -25.77
N SER A 5 14.24 -7.00 -25.08
CA SER A 5 14.78 -8.34 -24.88
C SER A 5 13.80 -9.15 -24.04
N ASP A 6 13.12 -10.11 -24.66
CA ASP A 6 12.43 -11.21 -23.96
C ASP A 6 13.47 -12.08 -23.23
N SER A 7 13.88 -11.68 -22.03
CA SER A 7 14.67 -12.55 -21.15
C SER A 7 13.76 -13.64 -20.57
N LYS A 8 13.65 -14.75 -21.29
CA LYS A 8 13.03 -16.01 -20.85
C LYS A 8 13.94 -16.78 -19.88
N GLY A 9 14.21 -16.20 -18.73
CA GLY A 9 14.84 -16.86 -17.58
C GLY A 9 14.14 -16.43 -16.29
N PRO A 10 14.24 -17.20 -15.19
CA PRO A 10 13.87 -16.67 -13.89
C PRO A 10 14.67 -15.39 -13.64
N TRP A 11 14.01 -14.33 -13.19
CA TRP A 11 14.71 -13.12 -12.76
C TRP A 11 15.68 -13.45 -11.61
N GLU A 12 16.86 -12.84 -11.62
CA GLU A 12 17.87 -12.97 -10.56
C GLU A 12 18.24 -11.57 -10.04
N PRO A 13 18.33 -11.38 -8.72
CA PRO A 13 18.76 -10.10 -8.14
C PRO A 13 20.23 -9.82 -8.46
N SER A 14 20.61 -8.53 -8.47
CA SER A 14 22.03 -8.17 -8.54
C SER A 14 22.82 -8.72 -7.36
N VAL A 15 24.14 -8.86 -7.51
CA VAL A 15 25.02 -9.38 -6.46
C VAL A 15 24.88 -8.58 -5.15
N THR A 16 24.69 -7.27 -5.26
CA THR A 16 24.48 -6.38 -4.12
C THR A 16 23.16 -6.68 -3.43
N VAL A 17 22.05 -6.73 -4.16
CA VAL A 17 20.72 -7.04 -3.59
C VAL A 17 20.69 -8.45 -3.01
N ALA A 18 21.30 -9.42 -3.69
CA ALA A 18 21.41 -10.79 -3.20
C ALA A 18 22.16 -10.87 -1.86
N ALA A 19 23.25 -10.12 -1.71
CA ALA A 19 24.01 -10.07 -0.46
C ALA A 19 23.24 -9.38 0.67
N LEU A 20 22.44 -8.35 0.35
CA LEU A 20 21.73 -7.53 1.34
C LEU A 20 20.37 -8.07 1.74
N LEU A 21 19.67 -8.81 0.87
CA LEU A 21 18.27 -9.19 1.10
C LEU A 21 17.98 -10.68 0.87
N TYR A 22 18.88 -11.46 0.26
CA TYR A 22 18.70 -12.91 0.08
C TYR A 22 19.61 -13.73 1.00
N ARG A 23 20.18 -13.07 2.02
CA ARG A 23 20.93 -13.70 3.09
C ARG A 23 20.51 -13.14 4.43
N ASP A 24 20.31 -13.99 5.42
CA ASP A 24 20.07 -13.59 6.80
C ASP A 24 21.32 -12.90 7.40
N PHE A 25 21.21 -12.46 8.65
CA PHE A 25 22.31 -11.78 9.35
C PHE A 25 23.47 -12.70 9.73
N ASP A 26 23.28 -14.02 9.65
CA ASP A 26 24.33 -15.04 9.78
C ASP A 26 25.00 -15.39 8.43
N GLY A 27 24.51 -14.81 7.33
CA GLY A 27 25.01 -15.01 5.97
C GLY A 27 24.47 -16.25 5.26
N LEU A 28 23.49 -16.95 5.83
CA LEU A 28 22.82 -18.08 5.20
C LEU A 28 21.75 -17.60 4.22
N PRO A 29 21.45 -18.35 3.14
CA PRO A 29 20.38 -17.99 2.22
C PRO A 29 19.02 -17.89 2.94
N ALA A 30 18.29 -16.81 2.70
CA ALA A 30 16.99 -16.53 3.29
C ALA A 30 16.06 -15.84 2.29
N ASP A 31 14.76 -15.90 2.56
CA ASP A 31 13.76 -15.14 1.81
C ASP A 31 13.85 -13.65 2.17
N PRO A 32 13.71 -12.71 1.21
CA PRO A 32 13.73 -11.28 1.50
C PRO A 32 12.73 -10.83 2.56
N ASP A 33 11.52 -11.42 2.61
CA ASP A 33 10.52 -11.03 3.61
C ASP A 33 10.96 -11.42 5.02
N ASP A 34 11.63 -12.56 5.16
CA ASP A 34 12.22 -13.02 6.42
C ASP A 34 13.36 -12.10 6.85
N VAL A 35 14.28 -11.76 5.92
CA VAL A 35 15.39 -10.84 6.18
C VAL A 35 14.90 -9.45 6.60
N ILE A 36 13.87 -8.93 5.91
CA ILE A 36 13.26 -7.64 6.23
C ILE A 36 12.62 -7.69 7.62
N SER A 37 11.98 -8.80 7.98
CA SER A 37 11.36 -8.98 9.29
C SER A 37 12.40 -9.11 10.40
N GLU A 38 13.43 -9.94 10.22
CA GLU A 38 14.56 -10.09 11.15
C GLU A 38 15.29 -8.78 11.40
N GLY A 39 15.40 -7.92 10.37
CA GLY A 39 16.01 -6.61 10.50
C GLY A 39 15.34 -5.72 11.56
N LEU A 40 14.07 -5.97 11.90
CA LEU A 40 13.37 -5.24 12.96
C LEU A 40 13.89 -5.57 14.36
N ASP A 41 14.45 -6.77 14.56
CA ASP A 41 15.03 -7.21 15.82
C ASP A 41 16.51 -6.78 15.96
N GLY A 42 17.12 -6.24 14.89
CA GLY A 42 18.49 -5.72 14.88
C GLY A 42 19.20 -5.92 13.53
N GLY A 43 20.40 -5.36 13.38
CA GLY A 43 21.25 -5.55 12.20
C GLY A 43 20.88 -4.70 10.98
N TYR A 44 19.66 -4.16 10.91
CA TYR A 44 19.22 -3.31 9.79
C TYR A 44 20.15 -2.12 9.51
N GLN A 45 20.84 -1.59 10.53
CA GLN A 45 21.78 -0.48 10.39
C GLN A 45 22.95 -0.83 9.46
N GLU A 46 23.39 -2.09 9.47
CA GLU A 46 24.52 -2.58 8.66
C GLU A 46 24.19 -2.61 7.17
N ARG A 47 22.89 -2.70 6.83
CA ARG A 47 22.40 -2.83 5.45
C ARG A 47 21.80 -1.54 4.90
N SER A 48 21.33 -0.67 5.79
CA SER A 48 20.58 0.55 5.42
C SER A 48 21.36 1.47 4.47
N GLU A 49 22.67 1.66 4.67
CA GLU A 49 23.44 2.56 3.79
C GLU A 49 23.52 2.03 2.35
N GLU A 50 23.85 0.75 2.18
CA GLU A 50 23.96 0.14 0.86
C GLU A 50 22.59 0.04 0.17
N LEU A 51 21.52 -0.30 0.89
CA LEU A 51 20.17 -0.29 0.32
C LEU A 51 19.74 1.10 -0.16
N ARG A 52 20.17 2.19 0.50
CA ARG A 52 19.92 3.55 0.00
C ARG A 52 20.65 3.82 -1.31
N LYS A 53 21.84 3.23 -1.52
CA LYS A 53 22.58 3.33 -2.79
C LYS A 53 21.84 2.58 -3.89
N VAL A 54 21.44 1.34 -3.61
CA VAL A 54 20.63 0.50 -4.52
C VAL A 54 19.34 1.22 -4.93
N LEU A 55 18.58 1.76 -3.96
CA LEU A 55 17.33 2.48 -4.23
C LEU A 55 17.49 3.66 -5.21
N ARG A 56 18.61 4.38 -5.12
CA ARG A 56 18.92 5.57 -5.93
C ARG A 56 19.59 5.24 -7.27
N ASP A 57 20.12 4.04 -7.44
CA ASP A 57 20.83 3.66 -8.66
C ASP A 57 19.82 3.37 -9.80
N SER A 58 19.83 4.21 -10.84
CA SER A 58 19.00 4.01 -12.03
C SER A 58 19.46 2.86 -12.92
N GLY A 59 20.69 2.36 -12.73
CA GLY A 59 21.23 1.19 -13.41
C GLY A 59 20.87 -0.13 -12.71
N GLU A 60 20.38 -0.07 -11.48
CA GLU A 60 19.89 -1.23 -10.75
C GLU A 60 18.54 -1.70 -11.30
N ASP A 61 18.27 -3.00 -11.17
CA ASP A 61 17.04 -3.59 -11.65
C ASP A 61 15.82 -3.08 -10.85
N PRO A 62 14.64 -2.92 -11.49
CA PRO A 62 13.44 -2.40 -10.82
C PRO A 62 13.01 -3.19 -9.57
N ALA A 63 13.15 -4.52 -9.58
CA ALA A 63 12.75 -5.35 -8.45
C ALA A 63 13.74 -5.24 -7.28
N GLY A 64 15.05 -5.14 -7.55
CA GLY A 64 16.06 -4.83 -6.54
C GLY A 64 15.85 -3.48 -5.86
N ARG A 65 15.50 -2.45 -6.66
CA ARG A 65 15.15 -1.11 -6.14
C ARG A 65 13.86 -1.14 -5.32
N PHE A 66 12.86 -1.89 -5.78
CA PHE A 66 11.61 -2.09 -5.06
C PHE A 66 11.81 -2.74 -3.70
N LEU A 67 12.50 -3.88 -3.66
CA LEU A 67 12.82 -4.59 -2.41
C LEU A 67 13.62 -3.70 -1.45
N SER A 68 14.56 -2.92 -1.98
CA SER A 68 15.29 -1.93 -1.17
C SER A 68 14.37 -0.86 -0.59
N CYS A 69 13.40 -0.37 -1.36
CA CYS A 69 12.38 0.57 -0.89
C CYS A 69 11.52 -0.04 0.21
N VAL A 70 11.04 -1.27 0.04
CA VAL A 70 10.24 -2.01 1.02
C VAL A 70 11.02 -2.19 2.32
N ALA A 71 12.26 -2.71 2.24
CA ALA A 71 13.12 -2.94 3.40
C ALA A 71 13.37 -1.64 4.18
N LEU A 72 13.83 -0.58 3.50
CA LEU A 72 14.09 0.72 4.10
C LEU A 72 12.83 1.31 4.74
N THR A 73 11.67 1.19 4.09
CA THR A 73 10.40 1.68 4.63
C THR A 73 9.99 0.90 5.87
N ARG A 74 10.11 -0.44 5.85
CA ARG A 74 9.78 -1.32 6.98
C ARG A 74 10.65 -1.02 8.20
N TRP A 75 11.92 -0.71 7.98
CA TRP A 75 12.90 -0.30 9.02
C TRP A 75 12.82 1.20 9.37
N ALA A 76 11.76 1.89 8.95
CA ALA A 76 11.48 3.30 9.20
C ALA A 76 12.63 4.25 8.81
N ASP A 77 13.29 3.96 7.69
CA ASP A 77 14.26 4.84 7.07
C ASP A 77 13.58 5.98 6.28
N GLU A 78 14.05 7.20 6.48
CA GLU A 78 13.55 8.39 5.77
C GLU A 78 13.61 8.22 4.24
N ALA A 79 14.68 7.59 3.71
CA ALA A 79 14.82 7.40 2.28
C ALA A 79 13.76 6.46 1.70
N GLY A 80 13.31 5.48 2.48
CA GLY A 80 12.21 4.59 2.10
C GLY A 80 10.90 5.38 2.00
N TYR A 81 10.54 6.11 3.05
CA TYR A 81 9.31 6.92 3.05
C TYR A 81 9.28 8.00 1.96
N GLU A 82 10.40 8.70 1.74
CA GLU A 82 10.47 9.71 0.68
C GLU A 82 10.30 9.07 -0.71
N ALA A 83 10.91 7.90 -0.95
CA ALA A 83 10.73 7.17 -2.19
C ALA A 83 9.27 6.74 -2.41
N VAL A 84 8.58 6.28 -1.36
CA VAL A 84 7.14 5.96 -1.41
C VAL A 84 6.33 7.21 -1.77
N ALA A 85 6.57 8.33 -1.07
CA ALA A 85 5.84 9.57 -1.30
C ALA A 85 6.08 10.14 -2.71
N GLN A 86 7.29 9.98 -3.26
CA GLN A 86 7.62 10.36 -4.63
C GLN A 86 6.92 9.46 -5.65
N ALA A 87 6.96 8.13 -5.46
CA ALA A 87 6.30 7.19 -6.35
C ALA A 87 4.78 7.45 -6.44
N ALA A 88 4.15 7.83 -5.32
CA ALA A 88 2.73 8.15 -5.29
C ALA A 88 2.32 9.41 -6.07
N GLN A 89 3.26 10.32 -6.41
CA GLN A 89 2.92 11.51 -7.21
C GLN A 89 2.56 11.14 -8.66
N ALA A 90 3.22 10.12 -9.21
CA ALA A 90 3.02 9.62 -10.56
C ALA A 90 3.08 8.09 -10.57
N PRO A 91 2.06 7.39 -10.04
CA PRO A 91 2.11 5.95 -9.80
C PRO A 91 2.36 5.13 -11.08
N GLU A 92 1.82 5.57 -12.22
CA GLU A 92 2.03 4.93 -13.53
C GLU A 92 3.46 5.05 -14.07
N SER A 93 4.26 5.95 -13.48
CA SER A 93 5.65 6.20 -13.87
C SER A 93 6.62 5.82 -12.77
N ALA A 94 6.16 5.13 -11.73
CA ALA A 94 7.02 4.63 -10.67
C ALA A 94 8.07 3.67 -11.28
N PRO A 95 9.37 3.84 -10.99
CA PRO A 95 10.43 3.04 -11.64
C PRO A 95 10.32 1.53 -11.41
N TRP A 96 9.58 1.14 -10.38
CA TRP A 96 9.32 -0.23 -9.97
C TRP A 96 7.83 -0.60 -10.02
N ARG A 97 7.04 0.10 -10.83
CA ARG A 97 5.72 -0.42 -11.21
C ARG A 97 5.90 -1.80 -11.85
N ASP A 98 4.96 -2.69 -11.61
CA ASP A 98 4.95 -4.08 -12.06
C ASP A 98 6.10 -4.93 -11.46
N ALA A 99 6.71 -4.49 -10.35
CA ALA A 99 7.75 -5.25 -9.67
C ALA A 99 7.20 -6.43 -8.84
N SER A 100 5.94 -6.35 -8.42
CA SER A 100 5.26 -7.40 -7.67
C SER A 100 3.86 -7.65 -8.21
N TYR A 101 3.41 -8.90 -8.11
CA TYR A 101 2.08 -9.33 -8.54
C TYR A 101 1.43 -10.25 -7.50
N ASP A 102 0.15 -10.00 -7.20
CA ASP A 102 -0.63 -10.89 -6.37
C ASP A 102 -0.73 -12.28 -7.03
N ARG A 103 -0.35 -13.32 -6.28
CA ARG A 103 -0.31 -14.71 -6.75
C ARG A 103 -1.66 -15.25 -7.21
N PHE A 104 -2.78 -14.69 -6.71
CA PHE A 104 -4.10 -15.23 -6.98
C PHE A 104 -4.74 -14.62 -8.24
N HIS A 105 -4.47 -13.35 -8.51
CA HIS A 105 -5.12 -12.63 -9.61
C HIS A 105 -4.12 -12.08 -10.65
N SER A 106 -2.82 -12.27 -10.45
CA SER A 106 -1.75 -11.74 -11.33
C SER A 106 -1.89 -10.24 -11.58
N GLN A 107 -2.27 -9.50 -10.53
CA GLN A 107 -2.44 -8.06 -10.58
C GLN A 107 -1.29 -7.40 -9.83
N ASP A 108 -0.80 -6.29 -10.36
CA ASP A 108 0.30 -5.57 -9.73
C ASP A 108 -0.12 -5.05 -8.34
N ASP A 109 0.53 -5.59 -7.30
CA ASP A 109 0.33 -5.28 -5.88
C ASP A 109 1.49 -4.48 -5.26
N THR A 110 2.38 -3.92 -6.09
CA THR A 110 3.54 -3.08 -5.68
C THR A 110 3.14 -2.02 -4.66
N PHE A 111 2.08 -1.24 -4.93
CA PHE A 111 1.60 -0.22 -3.99
C PHE A 111 0.93 -0.81 -2.75
N GLY A 112 0.36 -2.01 -2.84
CA GLY A 112 -0.13 -2.77 -1.70
C GLY A 112 1.01 -3.12 -0.72
N LEU A 113 2.11 -3.66 -1.22
CA LEU A 113 3.27 -3.97 -0.39
C LEU A 113 3.92 -2.72 0.22
N LEU A 114 3.92 -1.59 -0.49
CA LEU A 114 4.35 -0.30 0.09
C LEU A 114 3.40 0.18 1.20
N ALA A 115 2.09 -0.05 1.05
CA ALA A 115 1.12 0.25 2.11
C ALA A 115 1.39 -0.59 3.36
N ASP A 116 1.67 -1.88 3.21
CA ASP A 116 2.08 -2.74 4.33
C ASP A 116 3.39 -2.27 4.96
N ALA A 117 4.40 -1.94 4.16
CA ALA A 117 5.69 -1.48 4.68
C ALA A 117 5.54 -0.19 5.50
N VAL A 118 4.78 0.80 5.01
CA VAL A 118 4.49 2.06 5.72
C VAL A 118 3.62 1.84 6.95
N GLY A 119 2.57 1.02 6.82
CA GLY A 119 1.62 0.78 7.90
C GLY A 119 2.25 0.03 9.07
N ASN A 120 3.07 -0.96 8.76
CA ASN A 120 3.65 -1.87 9.75
C ASN A 120 4.94 -1.33 10.39
N SER A 121 5.60 -0.33 9.83
CA SER A 121 6.85 0.26 10.38
C SER A 121 6.70 0.97 11.74
N ASP A 122 5.54 0.87 12.40
CA ASP A 122 5.19 1.55 13.64
C ASP A 122 6.16 1.26 14.79
N ASP A 123 6.72 0.05 14.85
CA ASP A 123 7.65 -0.36 15.91
C ASP A 123 8.98 0.40 15.84
N MET A 124 9.35 0.94 14.67
CA MET A 124 10.64 1.58 14.43
C MET A 124 10.59 3.11 14.41
N ILE A 125 9.41 3.73 14.23
CA ILE A 125 9.33 5.19 14.00
C ILE A 125 9.80 6.03 15.19
N GLU A 126 9.63 5.54 16.42
CA GLU A 126 10.10 6.25 17.61
C GLU A 126 11.61 6.16 17.77
N GLU A 127 12.19 4.96 17.54
CA GLU A 127 13.64 4.77 17.53
C GLU A 127 14.31 5.64 16.47
N ARG A 128 13.69 5.73 15.29
CA ARG A 128 14.24 6.43 14.12
C ARG A 128 13.87 7.91 14.06
N GLY A 129 12.90 8.35 14.84
CA GLY A 129 12.40 9.73 14.82
C GLY A 129 11.68 10.10 13.51
N THR A 130 11.13 9.13 12.78
CA THR A 130 10.62 9.29 11.39
C THR A 130 9.09 9.30 11.29
N ARG A 131 8.39 9.64 12.39
CA ARG A 131 6.93 9.68 12.46
C ARG A 131 6.31 10.61 11.42
N THR A 132 6.95 11.76 11.15
CA THR A 132 6.47 12.75 10.16
C THR A 132 6.54 12.19 8.75
N GLU A 133 7.64 11.53 8.42
CA GLU A 133 7.95 10.93 7.13
C GLU A 133 6.98 9.78 6.85
N ARG A 134 6.76 8.89 7.83
CA ARG A 134 5.74 7.83 7.76
C ARG A 134 4.36 8.41 7.46
N THR A 135 3.97 9.45 8.20
CA THR A 135 2.66 10.10 8.02
C THR A 135 2.52 10.68 6.61
N ARG A 136 3.57 11.34 6.09
CA ARG A 136 3.58 11.89 4.73
C ARG A 136 3.47 10.78 3.68
N ALA A 137 4.20 9.68 3.83
CA ALA A 137 4.14 8.53 2.93
C ALA A 137 2.74 7.88 2.94
N ALA A 138 2.17 7.65 4.13
CA ALA A 138 0.82 7.11 4.27
C ALA A 138 -0.24 7.99 3.59
N ARG A 139 -0.19 9.32 3.81
CA ARG A 139 -1.09 10.26 3.14
C ARG A 139 -0.95 10.23 1.62
N ALA A 140 0.27 10.13 1.11
CA ALA A 140 0.52 10.04 -0.32
C ALA A 140 -0.08 8.76 -0.94
N LEU A 141 0.03 7.62 -0.25
CA LEU A 141 -0.58 6.36 -0.67
C LEU A 141 -2.12 6.41 -0.60
N LEU A 142 -2.68 6.92 0.48
CA LEU A 142 -4.14 7.12 0.63
C LEU A 142 -4.70 8.06 -0.44
N ALA A 143 -3.92 9.05 -0.89
CA ALA A 143 -4.31 9.99 -1.94
C ALA A 143 -4.43 9.37 -3.34
N ILE A 144 -3.90 8.16 -3.55
CA ILE A 144 -3.94 7.45 -4.84
C ILE A 144 -4.70 6.12 -4.79
N ALA A 145 -5.37 5.81 -3.67
CA ALA A 145 -6.12 4.56 -3.52
C ALA A 145 -7.33 4.43 -4.45
N ASP A 146 -7.75 5.51 -5.11
CA ASP A 146 -8.70 5.43 -6.22
C ASP A 146 -8.04 4.95 -7.51
N ARG A 147 -6.73 5.17 -7.70
CA ARG A 147 -5.99 5.03 -8.96
C ARG A 147 -5.22 3.72 -9.13
N VAL A 148 -4.77 3.14 -8.01
CA VAL A 148 -3.99 1.90 -8.03
C VAL A 148 -4.58 0.85 -7.11
N GLN A 149 -4.15 -0.38 -7.33
CA GLN A 149 -4.53 -1.51 -6.50
C GLN A 149 -3.72 -1.56 -5.21
N PHE A 150 -4.47 -1.71 -4.11
CA PHE A 150 -3.97 -2.04 -2.78
C PHE A 150 -4.63 -3.31 -2.22
N ASP A 151 -5.79 -3.75 -2.75
CA ASP A 151 -6.61 -4.82 -2.16
C ASP A 151 -6.77 -4.65 -0.63
N ARG A 152 -6.52 -5.69 0.16
CA ARG A 152 -6.57 -5.66 1.63
C ARG A 152 -5.38 -4.97 2.29
N HIS A 153 -4.28 -4.76 1.55
CA HIS A 153 -3.07 -4.11 2.07
C HIS A 153 -3.33 -2.64 2.44
N ILE A 154 -4.36 -2.01 1.85
CA ILE A 154 -4.80 -0.67 2.26
C ILE A 154 -5.10 -0.61 3.76
N GLY A 155 -5.53 -1.73 4.37
CA GLY A 155 -5.81 -1.84 5.79
C GLY A 155 -4.63 -1.46 6.69
N ALA A 156 -3.39 -1.68 6.25
CA ALA A 156 -2.19 -1.30 7.00
C ALA A 156 -2.08 0.23 7.18
N LEU A 157 -2.65 1.01 6.26
CA LEU A 157 -2.71 2.48 6.33
C LEU A 157 -3.92 3.01 7.11
N LEU A 158 -4.89 2.15 7.45
CA LEU A 158 -6.15 2.55 8.09
C LEU A 158 -6.09 2.49 9.63
N ARG A 159 -4.89 2.70 10.18
CA ARG A 159 -4.68 2.83 11.63
C ARG A 159 -5.21 4.18 12.12
N PRO A 160 -5.72 4.29 13.37
CA PRO A 160 -6.37 5.51 13.85
C PRO A 160 -5.53 6.79 13.71
N ASP A 161 -4.23 6.72 13.99
CA ASP A 161 -3.29 7.85 13.86
C ASP A 161 -3.17 8.32 12.40
N LEU A 162 -3.03 7.38 11.46
CA LEU A 162 -2.90 7.68 10.03
C LEU A 162 -4.23 8.12 9.41
N VAL A 163 -5.35 7.54 9.83
CA VAL A 163 -6.69 7.95 9.40
C VAL A 163 -6.98 9.39 9.83
N VAL A 164 -6.66 9.75 11.07
CA VAL A 164 -6.82 11.13 11.55
C VAL A 164 -5.92 12.08 10.76
N ALA A 165 -4.66 11.71 10.54
CA ALA A 165 -3.72 12.56 9.82
C ALA A 165 -4.04 12.71 8.31
N GLY A 166 -4.64 11.68 7.71
CA GLY A 166 -4.96 11.61 6.28
C GLY A 166 -6.43 11.80 5.94
N LEU A 167 -7.27 12.22 6.89
CA LEU A 167 -8.71 12.34 6.70
C LEU A 167 -9.10 13.11 5.41
N PRO A 168 -8.50 14.29 5.10
CA PRO A 168 -8.82 15.00 3.86
C PRO A 168 -8.48 14.21 2.60
N GLU A 169 -7.34 13.52 2.58
CA GLU A 169 -6.94 12.68 1.47
C GLU A 169 -7.90 11.49 1.29
N ILE A 170 -8.27 10.81 2.38
CA ILE A 170 -9.19 9.67 2.34
C ILE A 170 -10.55 10.11 1.79
N GLN A 171 -11.11 11.21 2.30
CA GLN A 171 -12.41 11.72 1.83
C GLN A 171 -12.38 12.06 0.34
N ALA A 172 -11.37 12.81 -0.10
CA ALA A 172 -11.22 13.20 -1.50
C ALA A 172 -11.00 11.99 -2.42
N THR A 173 -10.22 11.00 -2.00
CA THR A 173 -9.99 9.76 -2.74
C THR A 173 -11.26 8.93 -2.85
N VAL A 174 -12.04 8.81 -1.77
CA VAL A 174 -13.31 8.07 -1.79
C VAL A 174 -14.31 8.73 -2.73
N ASP A 175 -14.43 10.05 -2.70
CA ASP A 175 -15.33 10.78 -3.60
C ASP A 175 -14.96 10.56 -5.09
N ARG A 176 -13.67 10.67 -5.44
CA ARG A 176 -13.21 10.38 -6.81
C ARG A 176 -13.43 8.91 -7.18
N GLY A 177 -13.12 8.00 -6.26
CA GLY A 177 -13.26 6.57 -6.48
C GLY A 177 -14.71 6.14 -6.74
N ILE A 178 -15.68 6.72 -6.03
CA ILE A 178 -17.11 6.48 -6.28
C ILE A 178 -17.48 6.93 -7.70
N ALA A 179 -17.06 8.13 -8.11
CA ALA A 179 -17.32 8.61 -9.47
C ALA A 179 -16.71 7.68 -10.53
N ARG A 180 -15.48 7.21 -10.31
CA ARG A 180 -14.82 6.25 -11.21
C ARG A 180 -15.52 4.90 -11.28
N LEU A 181 -16.05 4.38 -10.16
CA LEU A 181 -16.83 3.13 -10.16
C LEU A 181 -18.10 3.22 -11.01
N GLU A 182 -18.70 4.41 -11.12
CA GLU A 182 -19.90 4.62 -11.92
C GLU A 182 -19.60 4.70 -13.43
N GLU A 183 -18.37 5.11 -13.80
CA GLU A 183 -17.98 5.45 -15.17
C GLU A 183 -17.08 4.38 -15.83
N GLU A 184 -16.29 3.66 -15.04
CA GLU A 184 -15.19 2.82 -15.53
C GLU A 184 -15.36 1.35 -15.15
N GLN A 185 -14.89 0.46 -16.03
CA GLN A 185 -14.66 -0.94 -15.67
C GLN A 185 -13.19 -1.13 -15.29
N LEU A 186 -12.95 -1.31 -14.00
CA LEU A 186 -11.62 -1.40 -13.42
C LEU A 186 -11.13 -2.84 -13.37
N SER A 187 -9.81 -3.03 -13.50
CA SER A 187 -9.19 -4.35 -13.41
C SER A 187 -9.12 -4.89 -11.99
N TYR A 188 -9.26 -4.04 -10.96
CA TYR A 188 -9.12 -4.39 -9.55
C TYR A 188 -10.36 -4.03 -8.73
N ASP A 189 -10.45 -4.57 -7.50
CA ASP A 189 -11.59 -4.40 -6.59
C ASP A 189 -11.56 -3.03 -5.89
N LEU A 190 -11.76 -1.95 -6.67
CA LEU A 190 -11.83 -0.58 -6.13
C LEU A 190 -12.97 -0.46 -5.10
N GLY A 191 -14.11 -1.12 -5.33
CA GLY A 191 -15.24 -1.10 -4.40
C GLY A 191 -14.85 -1.53 -2.99
N LEU A 192 -14.09 -2.61 -2.85
CA LEU A 192 -13.57 -3.05 -1.57
C LEU A 192 -12.64 -2.02 -0.93
N GLN A 193 -11.68 -1.46 -1.67
CA GLN A 193 -10.75 -0.45 -1.14
C GLN A 193 -11.50 0.76 -0.57
N LEU A 194 -12.50 1.27 -1.32
CA LEU A 194 -13.31 2.40 -0.88
C LEU A 194 -14.17 2.05 0.34
N ALA A 195 -14.68 0.82 0.42
CA ALA A 195 -15.43 0.34 1.57
C ALA A 195 -14.57 0.29 2.84
N LEU A 196 -13.34 -0.24 2.74
CA LEU A 196 -12.39 -0.28 3.86
C LEU A 196 -12.05 1.13 4.34
N MET A 197 -11.74 2.05 3.43
CA MET A 197 -11.46 3.45 3.74
C MET A 197 -12.66 4.15 4.43
N THR A 198 -13.87 3.93 3.91
CA THR A 198 -15.10 4.50 4.48
C THR A 198 -15.38 3.93 5.87
N ALA A 199 -15.20 2.61 6.05
CA ALA A 199 -15.37 1.93 7.32
C ALA A 199 -14.39 2.45 8.39
N ALA A 200 -13.13 2.67 8.03
CA ALA A 200 -12.12 3.18 8.96
C ALA A 200 -12.42 4.60 9.48
N ILE A 201 -13.04 5.45 8.65
CA ILE A 201 -13.46 6.80 9.05
C ILE A 201 -14.66 6.78 10.01
N HIS A 202 -15.45 5.70 10.06
CA HIS A 202 -16.71 5.69 10.82
C HIS A 202 -16.53 6.08 12.30
N HIS A 203 -15.42 5.70 12.93
CA HIS A 203 -15.13 6.04 14.31
C HIS A 203 -14.85 7.52 14.56
N THR A 204 -14.41 8.28 13.55
CA THR A 204 -14.06 9.70 13.67
C THR A 204 -15.11 10.62 13.06
N GLU A 205 -15.72 10.23 11.94
CA GLU A 205 -16.71 11.03 11.19
C GLU A 205 -17.92 10.18 10.78
N ALA A 206 -18.67 9.69 11.77
CA ALA A 206 -19.76 8.74 11.57
C ALA A 206 -20.82 9.22 10.55
N ALA A 207 -21.21 10.49 10.61
CA ALA A 207 -22.21 11.06 9.71
C ALA A 207 -21.71 11.07 8.24
N TRP A 208 -20.44 11.43 8.02
CA TRP A 208 -19.84 11.36 6.70
C TRP A 208 -19.73 9.93 6.21
N ALA A 209 -19.23 9.01 7.04
CA ALA A 209 -19.06 7.60 6.67
C ALA A 209 -20.39 6.94 6.29
N LEU A 210 -21.47 7.19 7.02
CA LEU A 210 -22.80 6.66 6.70
C LEU A 210 -23.35 7.22 5.37
N ALA A 211 -23.22 8.53 5.14
CA ALA A 211 -23.65 9.15 3.89
C ALA A 211 -22.86 8.62 2.69
N THR A 212 -21.55 8.50 2.84
CA THR A 212 -20.63 7.98 1.83
C THR A 212 -20.87 6.50 1.56
N ALA A 213 -21.10 5.68 2.58
CA ALA A 213 -21.42 4.27 2.42
C ALA A 213 -22.70 4.06 1.61
N ARG A 214 -23.73 4.90 1.82
CA ARG A 214 -24.96 4.86 1.01
C ARG A 214 -24.70 5.21 -0.45
N ARG A 215 -23.89 6.24 -0.73
CA ARG A 215 -23.46 6.60 -2.09
C ARG A 215 -22.67 5.47 -2.74
N LEU A 216 -21.71 4.90 -2.03
CA LEU A 216 -20.89 3.79 -2.51
C LEU A 216 -21.75 2.55 -2.83
N ILE A 217 -22.72 2.20 -1.98
CA ILE A 217 -23.68 1.11 -2.24
C ILE A 217 -24.52 1.38 -3.49
N ALA A 218 -24.97 2.63 -3.69
CA ALA A 218 -25.73 3.01 -4.89
C ALA A 218 -24.90 2.86 -6.18
N ALA A 219 -23.59 3.11 -6.10
CA ALA A 219 -22.62 2.88 -7.17
C ALA A 219 -22.28 1.39 -7.41
N LYS A 220 -22.94 0.45 -6.70
CA LYS A 220 -22.79 -1.01 -6.87
C LYS A 220 -21.34 -1.50 -6.72
N PRO A 221 -20.74 -1.39 -5.53
CA PRO A 221 -19.31 -1.59 -5.31
C PRO A 221 -18.90 -3.08 -5.23
N GLY A 222 -19.83 -4.00 -5.51
CA GLY A 222 -19.64 -5.44 -5.32
C GLY A 222 -19.97 -5.95 -3.91
N ASP A 223 -20.22 -7.26 -3.80
CA ASP A 223 -20.74 -7.88 -2.57
C ASP A 223 -19.75 -7.84 -1.40
N ARG A 224 -18.44 -7.95 -1.68
CA ARG A 224 -17.40 -7.86 -0.65
C ARG A 224 -17.44 -6.49 0.03
N ALA A 225 -17.45 -5.42 -0.77
CA ALA A 225 -17.55 -4.05 -0.28
C ALA A 225 -18.81 -3.83 0.58
N VAL A 226 -19.97 -4.30 0.12
CA VAL A 226 -21.23 -4.19 0.87
C VAL A 226 -21.16 -4.92 2.22
N ARG A 227 -20.51 -6.09 2.26
CA ARG A 227 -20.31 -6.83 3.52
C ARG A 227 -19.43 -6.07 4.50
N GLU A 228 -18.30 -5.52 4.05
CA GLU A 228 -17.42 -4.73 4.91
C GLU A 228 -18.13 -3.50 5.48
N LEU A 229 -18.86 -2.75 4.63
CA LEU A 229 -19.63 -1.59 5.07
C LEU A 229 -20.68 -1.95 6.12
N ARG A 230 -21.43 -3.05 5.91
CA ARG A 230 -22.46 -3.50 6.86
C ARG A 230 -21.91 -4.01 8.17
N ALA A 231 -20.68 -4.52 8.18
CA ALA A 231 -20.01 -4.97 9.40
C ALA A 231 -19.53 -3.77 10.23
N ALA A 232 -19.03 -2.73 9.58
CA ALA A 232 -18.45 -1.56 10.24
C ALA A 232 -19.46 -0.43 10.57
N ILE A 233 -20.54 -0.33 9.80
CA ILE A 233 -21.54 0.75 9.88
C ILE A 233 -22.94 0.12 10.01
N PRO A 234 -23.35 -0.26 11.24
CA PRO A 234 -24.62 -0.98 11.48
C PRO A 234 -25.86 -0.20 11.01
N GLU A 235 -25.82 1.13 11.00
CA GLU A 235 -26.90 2.04 10.60
C GLU A 235 -27.32 1.87 9.13
N ILE A 236 -26.50 1.21 8.30
CA ILE A 236 -26.84 0.86 6.92
C ILE A 236 -27.99 -0.15 6.89
N GLN A 237 -28.05 -1.06 7.87
CA GLN A 237 -29.05 -2.13 7.91
C GLN A 237 -30.44 -1.62 8.33
N GLU A 238 -30.48 -0.61 9.21
CA GLU A 238 -31.72 -0.05 9.77
C GLU A 238 -32.59 0.68 8.74
N THR A 239 -32.03 1.05 7.58
CA THR A 239 -32.76 1.75 6.51
C THR A 239 -33.43 0.85 5.47
N SER A 240 -33.44 -0.48 5.62
CA SER A 240 -34.28 -1.33 4.77
C SER A 240 -35.74 -1.23 5.23
N PRO A 241 -36.66 -0.64 4.45
CA PRO A 241 -38.04 -0.50 4.90
C PRO A 241 -38.63 -1.90 5.08
N CYS A 242 -39.22 -2.10 6.25
CA CYS A 242 -40.15 -3.19 6.54
C CYS A 242 -41.12 -3.29 5.34
N ARG A 243 -40.96 -4.32 4.50
CA ARG A 243 -41.99 -4.67 3.52
C ARG A 243 -43.19 -5.10 4.32
N GLN A 244 -44.16 -4.21 4.47
CA GLN A 244 -45.51 -4.57 4.88
C GLN A 244 -46.10 -5.46 3.79
N THR A 245 -46.29 -6.73 4.11
CA THR A 245 -47.24 -7.64 3.45
C THR A 245 -48.12 -8.23 4.52
#